data_AF-A0A1J5HAM0-F1
#
_entry.id   AF-A0A1J5HAM0-F1
#
_cell.length_a   1.000
_cell.length_b   1.000
_cell.length_c   1.000
_cell.angle_alpha   90.00
_cell.angle_beta   90.00
_cell.angle_gamma   90.00
#
_symmetry.space_group_name_H-M   'P 1'
#
loop_
_entity.id
_entity.type
_entity.pdbx_description
1 polymer ?
#
loop_
_entity_poly.entity_id
_entity_poly.type
_entity_poly.pdbx_seq_one_letter_code
_entity_poly.pdbx_strand_id
1 'polypeptide(L)'
;MELKFISRIRKGNNKGTGFIYLPKDKINLFKLDDWVRVTVLKNKFFAKIIFYSYRLGVYVPKYITIENNLINKEVEIQIEKVNGFYTEMYSDGRIYIPKDIVKKQKLNHNDIVLVKGIENSKVVYEKFSKIHATKRKNRPAECHCVFDKTFHTKELLFQIEKQSHETGKERLNPLMIQLLKGTDYAFISKDSIIIFKHKVPAIITSNINYSEIAFYLGAYFADGTKKGNSWAICASTFEQAKYYLKTHNLLIRDSKPEFTISYTNIYNIEQGELKRILAEIWQKEVGIKIDKFRIRKSTGKSISKWNKYGTLVIREHRQTLLDLYNFLLKGLIKEILSQRNKKLAIDFLCGIMEGDGCASATERGHIMIFTNKDEICVLEDISNTAQIKFKTSKEDRNKYSLRIGALEILRNFPLLKDKIFVLYPKRKRALFERLKIVGATKFLIGDHEPTSWVKTWLKNNDFAAENYKITKKGLKLGNVLLKEINKVGIK
;
A
#
# COMPACT_ATOMS: atom_id res chain seq x y z
N MET A 1 8.86 -39.17 -5.54
CA MET A 1 9.35 -40.55 -5.72
C MET A 1 8.84 -41.36 -4.55
N GLU A 2 8.14 -42.45 -4.86
CA GLU A 2 7.41 -43.28 -3.90
C GLU A 2 7.98 -44.69 -3.92
N LEU A 3 8.17 -45.28 -2.74
CA LEU A 3 8.63 -46.66 -2.56
C LEU A 3 7.65 -47.41 -1.66
N LYS A 4 7.18 -48.57 -2.12
CA LYS A 4 6.38 -49.51 -1.31
C LYS A 4 7.16 -50.79 -1.07
N PHE A 5 7.15 -51.30 0.17
CA PHE A 5 7.84 -52.53 0.55
C PHE A 5 7.27 -53.10 1.85
N ILE A 6 7.53 -54.38 2.09
CA ILE A 6 7.22 -55.03 3.37
C ILE A 6 8.46 -54.99 4.25
N SER A 7 8.30 -54.60 5.52
CA SER A 7 9.39 -54.65 6.49
C SER A 7 8.87 -54.94 7.89
N ARG A 8 9.73 -55.53 8.72
CA ARG A 8 9.43 -55.79 10.12
C ARG A 8 9.69 -54.53 10.95
N ILE A 9 8.68 -54.03 11.65
CA ILE A 9 8.86 -52.91 12.58
C ILE A 9 9.60 -53.42 13.82
N ARG A 10 10.85 -52.99 14.02
CA ARG A 10 11.64 -53.38 15.20
C ARG A 10 11.43 -52.41 16.35
N LYS A 11 11.74 -52.84 17.57
CA LYS A 11 11.77 -51.94 18.74
C LYS A 11 12.93 -50.96 18.60
N GLY A 12 12.63 -49.66 18.48
CA GLY A 12 13.62 -48.59 18.36
C GLY A 12 14.08 -48.03 19.70
N ASN A 13 13.24 -48.08 20.74
CA ASN A 13 13.59 -47.70 22.11
C ASN A 13 12.68 -48.37 23.16
N ASN A 14 12.99 -48.15 24.44
CA ASN A 14 12.17 -48.64 25.56
C ASN A 14 10.85 -47.89 25.75
N LYS A 15 10.64 -46.77 25.06
CA LYS A 15 9.40 -45.98 25.11
C LYS A 15 8.34 -46.48 24.11
N GLY A 16 8.64 -47.52 23.33
CA GLY A 16 7.72 -48.16 22.38
C GLY A 16 7.74 -47.59 20.96
N THR A 17 8.67 -46.70 20.64
CA THR A 17 8.90 -46.24 19.25
C THR A 17 9.40 -47.41 18.39
N GLY A 18 8.87 -47.56 17.19
CA GLY A 18 9.33 -48.56 16.23
C GLY A 18 10.45 -48.04 15.33
N PHE A 19 11.12 -48.94 14.62
CA PHE A 19 12.09 -48.59 13.58
C PHE A 19 11.90 -49.48 12.35
N ILE A 20 11.88 -48.86 11.17
CA ILE A 20 11.78 -49.52 9.87
C ILE A 20 13.10 -49.30 9.12
N TYR A 21 13.71 -50.39 8.67
CA TYR A 21 14.87 -50.33 7.78
C TYR A 21 14.45 -50.15 6.33
N LEU A 22 15.17 -49.32 5.58
CA LEU A 22 15.06 -49.26 4.13
C LEU A 22 15.62 -50.55 3.50
N PRO A 23 14.99 -51.06 2.42
CA PRO A 23 15.52 -52.18 1.65
C PRO A 23 16.92 -51.88 1.10
N LYS A 24 17.81 -52.88 1.10
CA LYS A 24 19.22 -52.72 0.66
C LYS A 24 19.30 -52.29 -0.81
N ASP A 25 18.48 -52.88 -1.65
CA ASP A 25 18.38 -52.65 -3.10
C ASP A 25 17.77 -51.28 -3.45
N LYS A 26 17.10 -50.63 -2.49
CA LYS A 26 16.45 -49.33 -2.67
C LYS A 26 17.10 -48.21 -1.84
N ILE A 27 18.22 -48.50 -1.17
CA ILE A 27 18.83 -47.55 -0.24
C ILE A 27 19.33 -46.28 -0.95
N ASN A 28 19.77 -46.40 -2.20
CA ASN A 28 20.29 -45.29 -3.02
C ASN A 28 19.23 -44.25 -3.40
N LEU A 29 17.94 -44.57 -3.20
CA LEU A 29 16.81 -43.67 -3.44
C LEU A 29 16.69 -42.58 -2.37
N PHE A 30 17.29 -42.79 -1.20
CA PHE A 30 17.19 -41.88 -0.05
C PHE A 30 18.58 -41.58 0.51
N LYS A 31 18.78 -40.36 0.99
CA LYS A 31 20.01 -39.93 1.67
C LYS A 31 19.76 -39.77 3.16
N LEU A 32 20.81 -39.91 3.97
CA LEU A 32 20.76 -39.50 5.36
C LEU A 32 20.23 -38.06 5.45
N ASP A 33 19.38 -37.80 6.43
CA ASP A 33 18.70 -36.53 6.68
C ASP A 33 17.59 -36.12 5.69
N ASP A 34 17.27 -36.93 4.68
CA ASP A 34 16.09 -36.68 3.83
C ASP A 34 14.80 -36.73 4.67
N TRP A 35 13.89 -35.78 4.42
CA TRP A 35 12.53 -35.86 4.95
C TRP A 35 11.66 -36.74 4.05
N VAL A 36 10.87 -37.60 4.68
CA VAL A 36 9.95 -38.51 4.00
C VAL A 36 8.58 -38.52 4.67
N ARG A 37 7.55 -38.82 3.87
CA ARG A 37 6.21 -39.16 4.33
C ARG A 37 6.11 -40.68 4.36
N VAL A 38 5.76 -41.23 5.51
CA VAL A 38 5.67 -42.68 5.74
C VAL A 38 4.21 -43.03 5.97
N THR A 39 3.75 -44.10 5.34
CA THR A 39 2.41 -44.68 5.58
C THR A 39 2.55 -46.09 6.10
N VAL A 40 1.91 -46.37 7.24
CA VAL A 40 1.83 -47.71 7.87
C VAL A 40 0.38 -47.97 8.23
N LEU A 41 -0.23 -49.02 7.66
CA LEU A 41 -1.64 -49.39 7.92
C LEU A 41 -2.60 -48.18 7.83
N LYS A 42 -2.49 -47.39 6.75
CA LYS A 42 -3.23 -46.13 6.49
C LYS A 42 -2.85 -44.91 7.36
N ASN A 43 -2.09 -45.09 8.45
CA ASN A 43 -1.58 -43.98 9.25
C ASN A 43 -0.42 -43.30 8.51
N LYS A 44 -0.51 -41.99 8.29
CA LYS A 44 0.51 -41.18 7.63
C LYS A 44 1.23 -40.32 8.65
N PHE A 45 2.55 -40.21 8.53
CA PHE A 45 3.36 -39.32 9.37
C PHE A 45 4.62 -38.88 8.62
N PHE A 46 5.25 -37.81 9.09
CA PHE A 46 6.53 -37.35 8.57
C PHE A 46 7.68 -37.86 9.43
N ALA A 47 8.75 -38.31 8.78
CA ALA A 47 9.96 -38.77 9.44
C ALA A 47 11.21 -38.33 8.67
N LYS A 48 12.34 -38.34 9.36
CA LYS A 48 13.65 -38.11 8.77
C LYS A 48 14.35 -39.45 8.57
N ILE A 49 15.00 -39.64 7.44
CA ILE A 49 15.88 -40.78 7.20
C ILE A 49 17.08 -40.65 8.12
N ILE A 50 17.29 -41.65 8.96
CA ILE A 50 18.38 -41.69 9.93
C ILE A 50 19.17 -42.99 9.83
N PHE A 51 20.38 -42.96 10.38
CA PHE A 51 21.22 -44.13 10.54
C PHE A 51 21.00 -44.73 11.93
N TYR A 52 20.60 -46.01 11.99
CA TYR A 52 20.38 -46.74 13.24
C TYR A 52 20.87 -48.18 13.07
N SER A 53 21.65 -48.68 14.03
CA SER A 53 22.22 -50.05 14.00
C SER A 53 22.79 -50.44 12.62
N TYR A 54 23.67 -49.59 12.08
CA TYR A 54 24.40 -49.80 10.82
C TYR A 54 23.58 -49.73 9.52
N ARG A 55 22.30 -49.34 9.56
CA ARG A 55 21.46 -49.24 8.34
C ARG A 55 20.58 -47.98 8.36
N LEU A 56 20.19 -47.52 7.17
CA LEU A 56 19.26 -46.39 7.02
C LEU A 56 17.81 -46.82 7.23
N GLY A 57 17.02 -45.94 7.81
CA GLY A 57 15.61 -46.20 8.11
C GLY A 57 14.91 -45.01 8.73
N VAL A 58 13.72 -45.25 9.28
CA VAL A 58 12.86 -44.25 9.92
C VAL A 58 12.32 -44.75 11.24
N TYR A 59 12.19 -43.86 12.22
CA TYR A 59 11.43 -44.14 13.42
C TYR A 59 9.92 -44.11 13.13
N VAL A 60 9.19 -45.04 13.73
CA VAL A 60 7.72 -45.09 13.72
C VAL A 60 7.22 -44.58 15.07
N PRO A 61 6.35 -43.55 15.09
CA PRO A 61 5.79 -43.01 16.32
C PRO A 61 5.14 -44.06 17.22
N LYS A 62 5.23 -43.83 18.54
CA LYS A 62 4.69 -44.73 19.58
C LYS A 62 3.19 -44.98 19.41
N TYR A 63 2.42 -43.95 19.07
CA TYR A 63 0.96 -44.09 18.91
C TYR A 63 0.64 -45.10 17.80
N ILE A 64 1.31 -45.02 16.65
CA ILE A 64 1.15 -45.99 15.57
C ILE A 64 1.56 -47.40 16.01
N THR A 65 2.72 -47.56 16.65
CA THR A 65 3.25 -48.88 17.00
C THR A 65 2.53 -49.57 18.14
N ILE A 66 2.16 -48.83 19.19
CA ILE A 66 1.50 -49.39 20.37
C ILE A 66 0.01 -49.59 20.13
N GLU A 67 -0.70 -48.58 19.61
CA GLU A 67 -2.17 -48.67 19.42
C GLU A 67 -2.52 -49.80 18.44
N ASN A 68 -1.64 -50.09 17.48
CA ASN A 68 -1.84 -51.16 16.50
C ASN A 68 -1.02 -52.43 16.79
N ASN A 69 -0.31 -52.50 17.93
CA ASN A 69 0.56 -53.61 18.34
C ASN A 69 1.47 -54.13 17.20
N LEU A 70 2.31 -53.26 16.65
CA LEU A 70 3.08 -53.51 15.41
C LEU A 70 4.52 -53.96 15.64
N ILE A 71 5.03 -53.91 16.88
CA ILE A 71 6.42 -54.31 17.16
C ILE A 71 6.62 -55.78 16.81
N ASN A 72 7.71 -56.06 16.09
CA ASN A 72 8.09 -57.35 15.52
C ASN A 72 7.13 -57.93 14.46
N LYS A 73 6.12 -57.17 14.02
CA LYS A 73 5.24 -57.57 12.90
C LYS A 73 5.77 -57.05 11.57
N GLU A 74 5.50 -57.82 10.52
CA GLU A 74 5.71 -57.41 9.14
C GLU A 74 4.49 -56.66 8.63
N VAL A 75 4.73 -55.49 8.06
CA VAL A 75 3.68 -54.62 7.53
C VAL A 75 4.13 -54.04 6.20
N GLU A 76 3.16 -53.75 5.34
CA GLU A 76 3.39 -52.96 4.14
C GLU A 76 3.63 -51.49 4.53
N ILE A 77 4.66 -50.90 3.94
CA ILE A 77 5.14 -49.57 4.25
C ILE A 77 5.31 -48.83 2.94
N GLN A 78 4.74 -47.63 2.89
CA GLN A 78 4.95 -46.70 1.78
C GLN A 78 5.79 -45.52 2.28
N ILE A 79 6.89 -45.23 1.61
CA ILE A 79 7.76 -44.09 1.89
C ILE A 79 7.86 -43.22 0.65
N GLU A 80 7.52 -41.94 0.81
CA GLU A 80 7.60 -40.93 -0.24
C GLU A 80 8.58 -39.84 0.18
N LYS A 81 9.55 -39.51 -0.70
CA LYS A 81 10.44 -38.37 -0.46
C LYS A 81 9.66 -37.06 -0.59
N VAL A 82 9.78 -36.18 0.41
CA VAL A 82 9.11 -34.88 0.40
C VAL A 82 10.10 -33.73 0.18
N ASN A 83 9.64 -32.70 -0.51
CA ASN A 83 10.39 -31.46 -0.65
C ASN A 83 10.00 -30.51 0.49
N GLY A 84 10.88 -30.32 1.48
CA GLY A 84 10.63 -29.50 2.66
C GLY A 84 11.09 -30.19 3.93
N PHE A 85 10.58 -29.74 5.06
CA PHE A 85 10.81 -30.34 6.38
C PHE A 85 9.56 -30.30 7.24
N TYR A 86 9.45 -31.23 8.17
CA TYR A 86 8.41 -31.23 9.19
C TYR A 86 8.98 -30.67 10.50
N THR A 87 8.21 -29.81 11.17
CA THR A 87 8.53 -29.32 12.51
C THR A 87 7.24 -29.01 13.24
N GLU A 88 7.21 -29.23 14.55
CA GLU A 88 6.08 -28.82 15.36
C GLU A 88 6.04 -27.29 15.43
N MET A 89 4.87 -26.73 15.19
CA MET A 89 4.68 -25.29 15.30
C MET A 89 4.23 -24.93 16.71
N TYR A 90 4.92 -23.97 17.31
CA TYR A 90 4.63 -23.49 18.65
C TYR A 90 3.34 -22.65 18.70
N SER A 91 2.79 -22.46 19.90
CA SER A 91 1.51 -21.74 20.12
C SER A 91 1.52 -20.29 19.66
N ASP A 92 2.70 -19.68 19.53
CA ASP A 92 2.90 -18.34 18.98
C ASP A 92 3.13 -18.32 17.45
N GLY A 93 3.01 -19.47 16.78
CA GLY A 93 3.18 -19.61 15.34
C GLY A 93 4.64 -19.69 14.88
N ARG A 94 5.60 -19.84 15.80
CA ARG A 94 7.01 -20.03 15.44
C ARG A 94 7.26 -21.44 14.92
N ILE A 95 8.09 -21.51 13.89
CA ILE A 95 8.67 -22.75 13.37
C ILE A 95 10.19 -22.68 13.47
N TYR A 96 10.80 -23.74 14.00
CA TYR A 96 12.25 -23.88 14.06
C TYR A 96 12.75 -24.58 12.80
N ILE A 97 13.76 -23.98 12.16
CA ILE A 97 14.28 -24.42 10.89
C ILE A 97 15.42 -25.42 11.12
N PRO A 98 15.36 -26.63 10.55
CA PRO A 98 16.41 -27.63 10.68
C PRO A 98 17.77 -27.12 10.20
N LYS A 99 18.84 -27.55 10.88
CA LYS A 99 20.22 -27.08 10.62
C LYS A 99 20.68 -27.36 9.19
N ASP A 100 20.27 -28.47 8.60
CA ASP A 100 20.56 -28.84 7.22
C ASP A 100 19.94 -27.84 6.23
N ILE A 101 18.69 -27.42 6.45
CA ILE A 101 18.02 -26.38 5.66
C ILE A 101 18.71 -25.02 5.84
N VAL A 102 19.05 -24.64 7.08
CA VAL A 102 19.79 -23.40 7.38
C VAL A 102 21.11 -23.35 6.62
N LYS A 103 21.88 -24.46 6.63
CA LYS A 103 23.16 -24.56 5.88
C LYS A 103 22.94 -24.51 4.37
N LYS A 104 21.98 -25.29 3.85
CA LYS A 104 21.68 -25.37 2.41
C LYS A 104 21.27 -24.02 1.83
N GLN A 105 20.42 -23.28 2.52
CA GLN A 105 19.92 -21.97 2.11
C GLN A 105 20.80 -20.79 2.56
N LYS A 106 21.90 -21.07 3.31
CA LYS A 106 22.78 -20.06 3.92
C LYS A 106 21.98 -18.98 4.68
N LEU A 107 21.07 -19.41 5.56
CA LEU A 107 20.18 -18.53 6.32
C LEU A 107 20.94 -17.84 7.47
N ASN A 108 20.75 -16.53 7.59
CA ASN A 108 21.31 -15.64 8.59
C ASN A 108 20.20 -14.85 9.30
N HIS A 109 20.54 -14.20 10.42
CA HIS A 109 19.64 -13.28 11.09
C HIS A 109 19.19 -12.15 10.14
N ASN A 110 17.91 -11.79 10.17
CA ASN A 110 17.25 -10.81 9.30
C ASN A 110 17.12 -11.17 7.81
N ASP A 111 17.59 -12.34 7.37
CA ASP A 111 17.23 -12.82 6.03
C ASP A 111 15.71 -12.90 5.88
N ILE A 112 15.21 -12.52 4.72
CA ILE A 112 13.79 -12.64 4.39
C ILE A 112 13.58 -13.94 3.62
N VAL A 113 12.60 -14.71 4.06
CA VAL A 113 12.24 -15.98 3.45
C VAL A 113 10.76 -16.02 3.09
N LEU A 114 10.43 -16.71 2.00
CA LEU A 114 9.08 -17.17 1.73
C LEU A 114 8.91 -18.53 2.40
N VAL A 115 7.93 -18.64 3.30
CA VAL A 115 7.56 -19.87 4.00
C VAL A 115 6.25 -20.37 3.42
N LYS A 116 6.22 -21.63 2.98
CA LYS A 116 5.02 -22.31 2.49
C LYS A 116 4.68 -23.48 3.42
N GLY A 117 3.46 -23.50 3.94
CA GLY A 117 2.88 -24.63 4.66
C GLY A 117 2.10 -25.50 3.70
N ILE A 118 2.37 -26.80 3.72
CA ILE A 118 1.82 -27.78 2.78
C ILE A 118 1.09 -28.86 3.57
N GLU A 119 -0.17 -29.07 3.22
CA GLU A 119 -1.03 -30.13 3.74
C GLU A 119 -1.54 -30.96 2.57
N ASN A 120 -1.47 -32.29 2.65
CA ASN A 120 -1.92 -33.19 1.58
C ASN A 120 -1.40 -32.80 0.16
N SER A 121 -0.13 -32.38 0.10
CA SER A 121 0.55 -31.94 -1.14
C SER A 121 0.00 -30.66 -1.78
N LYS A 122 -0.86 -29.90 -1.08
CA LYS A 122 -1.31 -28.55 -1.49
C LYS A 122 -0.72 -27.49 -0.56
N VAL A 123 -0.28 -26.37 -1.13
CA VAL A 123 0.09 -25.19 -0.34
C VAL A 123 -1.18 -24.64 0.30
N VAL A 124 -1.29 -24.73 1.62
CA VAL A 124 -2.45 -24.22 2.37
C VAL A 124 -2.27 -22.77 2.81
N TYR A 125 -1.01 -22.36 2.96
CA TYR A 125 -0.68 -21.00 3.35
C TYR A 125 0.75 -20.68 2.94
N GLU A 126 0.97 -19.44 2.51
CA GLU A 126 2.29 -18.91 2.23
C GLU A 126 2.44 -17.51 2.81
N LYS A 127 3.65 -17.21 3.29
CA LYS A 127 3.92 -15.94 3.95
C LYS A 127 5.40 -15.61 3.91
N PHE A 128 5.71 -14.34 3.71
CA PHE A 128 7.06 -13.84 3.94
C PHE A 128 7.33 -13.61 5.43
N SER A 129 8.47 -14.08 5.91
CA SER A 129 8.93 -13.87 7.29
C SER A 129 10.40 -13.51 7.31
N LYS A 130 10.81 -12.79 8.37
CA LYS A 130 12.23 -12.66 8.71
C LYS A 130 12.72 -13.88 9.48
N ILE A 131 13.98 -14.23 9.27
CA ILE A 131 14.71 -15.21 10.06
C ILE A 131 15.23 -14.56 11.34
N HIS A 132 14.91 -15.16 12.47
CA HIS A 132 15.52 -14.87 13.76
C HIS A 132 16.52 -15.98 14.08
N ALA A 133 17.81 -15.64 14.06
CA ALA A 133 18.87 -16.51 14.54
C ALA A 133 19.28 -16.13 15.96
N THR A 134 19.29 -17.10 16.87
CA THR A 134 19.76 -16.94 18.25
C THR A 134 21.03 -17.78 18.45
N LYS A 135 22.14 -17.14 18.81
CA LYS A 135 23.37 -17.84 19.21
C LYS A 135 23.33 -18.09 20.72
N ARG A 136 23.51 -19.34 21.13
CA ARG A 136 23.75 -19.73 22.53
C ARG A 136 25.23 -20.09 22.70
N LYS A 137 25.82 -19.80 23.86
CA LYS A 137 27.21 -20.15 24.18
C LYS A 137 27.42 -21.65 23.92
N ASN A 138 28.41 -21.99 23.11
CA ASN A 138 28.79 -23.36 22.74
C ASN A 138 27.70 -24.20 22.02
N ARG A 139 26.70 -23.58 21.39
CA ARG A 139 25.71 -24.30 20.56
C ARG A 139 25.57 -23.67 19.17
N PRO A 140 25.31 -24.48 18.11
CA PRO A 140 24.99 -23.95 16.79
C PRO A 140 23.78 -23.01 16.86
N ALA A 141 23.78 -21.96 16.04
CA ALA A 141 22.70 -20.98 16.01
C ALA A 141 21.35 -21.66 15.71
N GLU A 142 20.34 -21.38 16.54
CA GLU A 142 18.97 -21.81 16.32
C GLU A 142 18.28 -20.75 15.46
N CYS A 143 17.79 -21.14 14.28
CA CYS A 143 17.06 -20.25 13.38
C CYS A 143 15.57 -20.57 13.43
N HIS A 144 14.74 -19.55 13.56
CA HIS A 144 13.29 -19.68 13.54
C HIS A 144 12.64 -18.52 12.79
N CYS A 145 11.39 -18.69 12.39
CA CYS A 145 10.58 -17.65 11.78
C CYS A 145 9.11 -17.79 12.21
N VAL A 146 8.29 -16.75 11.98
CA VAL A 146 6.88 -16.73 12.40
C VAL A 146 5.98 -17.01 11.19
N PHE A 147 5.34 -18.17 11.20
CA PHE A 147 4.39 -18.58 10.16
C PHE A 147 3.00 -18.02 10.50
N ASP A 148 2.17 -18.77 11.23
CA ASP A 148 0.85 -18.32 11.67
C ASP A 148 0.34 -19.19 12.82
N LYS A 149 -0.06 -18.56 13.94
CA LYS A 149 -0.51 -19.28 15.14
C LYS A 149 -1.77 -20.13 14.93
N THR A 150 -2.57 -19.85 13.89
CA THR A 150 -3.83 -20.57 13.61
C THR A 150 -3.63 -22.02 13.15
N PHE A 151 -2.40 -22.39 12.75
CA PHE A 151 -2.05 -23.76 12.39
C PHE A 151 -1.43 -24.56 13.54
N HIS A 152 -1.46 -24.03 14.78
CA HIS A 152 -0.90 -24.75 15.92
C HIS A 152 -1.55 -26.14 16.02
N THR A 153 -0.76 -27.14 16.39
CA THR A 153 -1.11 -28.58 16.42
C THR A 153 -1.47 -29.23 15.07
N LYS A 154 -1.42 -28.51 13.94
CA LYS A 154 -1.63 -29.12 12.62
C LYS A 154 -0.34 -29.75 12.08
N GLU A 155 -0.47 -30.92 11.47
CA GLU A 155 0.66 -31.57 10.79
C GLU A 155 0.91 -30.93 9.42
N LEU A 156 1.90 -30.05 9.35
CA LEU A 156 2.28 -29.36 8.11
C LEU A 156 3.70 -29.71 7.68
N LEU A 157 3.88 -29.86 6.37
CA LEU A 157 5.19 -29.83 5.75
C LEU A 157 5.54 -28.38 5.40
N PHE A 158 6.74 -27.93 5.78
CA PHE A 158 7.21 -26.58 5.50
C PHE A 158 8.24 -26.57 4.37
N GLN A 159 8.10 -25.63 3.45
CA GLN A 159 9.14 -25.25 2.50
C GLN A 159 9.59 -23.82 2.79
N ILE A 160 10.89 -23.58 2.71
CA ILE A 160 11.49 -22.27 2.94
C ILE A 160 12.40 -21.91 1.77
N GLU A 161 12.20 -20.72 1.24
CA GLU A 161 12.95 -20.15 0.14
C GLU A 161 13.50 -18.77 0.53
N LYS A 162 14.84 -18.65 0.56
CA LYS A 162 15.52 -17.38 0.84
C LYS A 162 15.31 -16.40 -0.32
N GLN A 163 14.86 -15.20 0.01
CA GLN A 163 14.76 -14.10 -0.94
C GLN A 163 16.08 -13.34 -0.98
N SER A 164 16.51 -12.92 -2.17
CA SER A 164 17.82 -12.29 -2.36
C SER A 164 17.77 -10.78 -2.17
N HIS A 165 18.80 -10.24 -1.53
CA HIS A 165 19.04 -8.81 -1.36
C HIS A 165 19.79 -8.18 -2.54
N GLU A 166 20.53 -8.99 -3.31
CA GLU A 166 21.50 -8.49 -4.30
C GLU A 166 20.92 -8.42 -5.71
N THR A 167 20.02 -9.34 -6.04
CA THR A 167 19.42 -9.43 -7.37
C THR A 167 18.54 -8.22 -7.66
N GLY A 168 19.07 -7.28 -8.45
CA GLY A 168 18.32 -6.09 -8.89
C GLY A 168 18.70 -4.79 -8.18
N LYS A 169 19.69 -4.80 -7.27
CA LYS A 169 20.15 -3.59 -6.58
C LYS A 169 20.62 -2.49 -7.54
N GLU A 170 21.28 -2.89 -8.64
CA GLU A 170 21.72 -1.98 -9.72
C GLU A 170 20.57 -1.25 -10.42
N ARG A 171 19.33 -1.75 -10.31
CA ARG A 171 18.14 -1.17 -10.93
C ARG A 171 17.42 -0.17 -10.05
N LEU A 172 17.82 -0.07 -8.77
CA LEU A 172 17.18 0.84 -7.84
C LEU A 172 17.55 2.28 -8.18
N ASN A 173 16.54 3.11 -8.36
CA ASN A 173 16.75 4.54 -8.49
C ASN A 173 17.24 5.13 -7.14
N PRO A 174 17.82 6.36 -7.14
CA PRO A 174 18.36 6.96 -5.92
C PRO A 174 17.34 7.11 -4.79
N LEU A 175 16.07 7.35 -5.13
CA LEU A 175 14.98 7.44 -4.15
C LEU A 175 14.79 6.10 -3.42
N MET A 176 14.72 5.00 -4.16
CA MET A 176 14.57 3.66 -3.60
C MET A 176 15.78 3.27 -2.74
N ILE A 177 17.00 3.63 -3.16
CA ILE A 177 18.21 3.41 -2.35
C ILE A 177 18.09 4.11 -0.99
N GLN A 178 17.61 5.36 -0.97
CA GLN A 178 17.42 6.09 0.28
C GLN A 178 16.30 5.48 1.14
N LEU A 179 15.19 5.07 0.52
CA LEU A 179 14.04 4.47 1.18
C LEU A 179 14.40 3.16 1.91
N LEU A 180 15.23 2.35 1.26
CA LEU A 180 15.66 1.06 1.77
C LEU A 180 16.83 1.17 2.76
N LYS A 181 17.42 2.35 2.94
CA LYS A 181 18.52 2.55 3.89
C LYS A 181 18.03 2.27 5.32
N GLY A 182 18.65 1.29 5.98
CA GLY A 182 18.29 0.89 7.35
C GLY A 182 16.96 0.13 7.47
N THR A 183 16.39 -0.33 6.34
CA THR A 183 15.20 -1.19 6.33
C THR A 183 15.60 -2.59 5.87
N ASP A 184 15.11 -3.65 6.52
CA ASP A 184 15.27 -5.01 6.00
C ASP A 184 14.38 -5.17 4.76
N TYR A 185 14.94 -5.55 3.61
CA TYR A 185 14.18 -5.70 2.37
C TYR A 185 14.72 -6.83 1.50
N ALA A 186 13.90 -7.42 0.63
CA ALA A 186 14.37 -8.38 -0.36
C ALA A 186 13.61 -8.23 -1.68
N PHE A 187 14.23 -8.64 -2.79
CA PHE A 187 13.56 -8.65 -4.09
C PHE A 187 12.70 -9.91 -4.21
N ILE A 188 11.44 -9.74 -4.61
CA ILE A 188 10.53 -10.85 -4.94
C ILE A 188 10.49 -11.07 -6.45
N SER A 189 10.53 -9.98 -7.22
CA SER A 189 10.56 -10.00 -8.68
C SER A 189 11.35 -8.80 -9.21
N LYS A 190 11.45 -8.65 -10.54
CA LYS A 190 12.11 -7.48 -11.15
C LYS A 190 11.45 -6.16 -10.72
N ASP A 191 10.14 -6.18 -10.51
CA ASP A 191 9.32 -4.98 -10.28
C ASP A 191 8.78 -4.87 -8.85
N SER A 192 9.22 -5.76 -7.94
CA SER A 192 8.65 -5.87 -6.59
C SER A 192 9.69 -6.17 -5.52
N ILE A 193 9.62 -5.41 -4.44
CA ILE A 193 10.47 -5.52 -3.26
C ILE A 193 9.57 -5.68 -2.04
N ILE A 194 9.91 -6.62 -1.16
CA ILE A 194 9.29 -6.68 0.16
C ILE A 194 10.13 -5.90 1.16
N ILE A 195 9.47 -5.09 1.98
CA ILE A 195 10.09 -4.33 3.06
C ILE A 195 9.55 -4.74 4.42
N PHE A 196 10.45 -4.89 5.39
CA PHE A 196 10.18 -5.24 6.79
C PHE A 196 10.69 -4.15 7.73
N LYS A 197 9.92 -3.07 7.85
CA LYS A 197 10.17 -2.04 8.87
C LYS A 197 9.47 -2.34 10.20
N HIS A 198 8.30 -3.00 10.13
CA HIS A 198 7.50 -3.44 11.27
C HIS A 198 7.14 -4.92 11.14
N LYS A 199 6.34 -5.45 12.08
CA LYS A 199 5.92 -6.87 12.09
C LYS A 199 5.18 -7.29 10.82
N VAL A 200 4.37 -6.40 10.24
CA VAL A 200 3.62 -6.66 9.00
C VAL A 200 4.37 -6.02 7.84
N PRO A 201 4.90 -6.82 6.89
CA PRO A 201 5.63 -6.29 5.75
C PRO A 201 4.71 -5.63 4.72
N ALA A 202 5.33 -5.00 3.73
CA ALA A 202 4.66 -4.54 2.53
C ALA A 202 5.44 -4.93 1.28
N ILE A 203 4.75 -5.34 0.22
CA ILE A 203 5.35 -5.54 -1.10
C ILE A 203 5.12 -4.27 -1.90
N ILE A 204 6.21 -3.59 -2.25
CA ILE A 204 6.20 -2.31 -2.95
C ILE A 204 6.80 -2.46 -4.35
N THR A 205 6.48 -1.52 -5.23
CA THR A 205 7.15 -1.41 -6.53
C THR A 205 8.65 -1.15 -6.34
N SER A 206 9.50 -1.76 -7.18
CA SER A 206 10.95 -1.56 -7.15
C SER A 206 11.40 -0.23 -7.76
N ASN A 207 10.50 0.47 -8.45
CA ASN A 207 10.76 1.74 -9.11
C ASN A 207 9.64 2.74 -8.80
N ILE A 208 9.99 3.83 -8.12
CA ILE A 208 9.08 4.93 -7.75
C ILE A 208 9.60 6.22 -8.38
N ASN A 209 8.74 6.91 -9.13
CA ASN A 209 9.05 8.18 -9.79
C ASN A 209 8.14 9.29 -9.26
N TYR A 210 8.72 10.35 -8.69
CA TYR A 210 7.95 11.46 -8.14
C TYR A 210 7.10 12.19 -9.17
N SER A 211 7.54 12.28 -10.42
CA SER A 211 6.74 12.93 -11.47
C SER A 211 5.41 12.24 -11.75
N GLU A 212 5.27 10.96 -11.38
CA GLU A 212 4.04 10.18 -11.55
C GLU A 212 3.13 10.24 -10.32
N ILE A 213 3.67 10.54 -9.14
CA ILE A 213 2.94 10.47 -7.87
C ILE A 213 2.83 11.80 -7.12
N ALA A 214 3.44 12.88 -7.60
CA ALA A 214 3.44 14.18 -6.90
C ALA A 214 2.03 14.71 -6.63
N PHE A 215 1.14 14.62 -7.61
CA PHE A 215 -0.27 15.00 -7.44
C PHE A 215 -0.96 14.15 -6.37
N TYR A 216 -0.74 12.83 -6.37
CA TYR A 216 -1.31 11.93 -5.38
C TYR A 216 -0.75 12.19 -3.97
N LEU A 217 0.55 12.43 -3.85
CA LEU A 217 1.19 12.79 -2.57
C LEU A 217 0.72 14.15 -2.06
N GLY A 218 0.38 15.09 -2.95
CA GLY A 218 -0.26 16.35 -2.58
C GLY A 218 -1.66 16.14 -1.99
N ALA A 219 -2.46 15.28 -2.61
CA ALA A 219 -3.76 14.90 -2.07
C ALA A 219 -3.63 14.16 -0.73
N TYR A 220 -2.65 13.25 -0.60
CA TYR A 220 -2.33 12.59 0.66
C TYR A 220 -1.81 13.56 1.73
N PHE A 221 -1.07 14.60 1.34
CA PHE A 221 -0.66 15.66 2.26
C PHE A 221 -1.87 16.38 2.85
N ALA A 222 -2.92 16.64 2.07
CA ALA A 222 -4.14 17.26 2.56
C ALA A 222 -5.01 16.27 3.37
N ASP A 223 -5.48 15.20 2.73
CA ASP A 223 -6.53 14.31 3.22
C ASP A 223 -6.03 13.00 3.87
N GLY A 224 -4.72 12.79 3.90
CA GLY A 224 -4.10 11.55 4.36
C GLY A 224 -3.74 11.53 5.84
N THR A 225 -3.71 10.34 6.43
CA THR A 225 -3.26 10.15 7.81
C THR A 225 -1.73 10.16 7.89
N LYS A 226 -1.14 11.26 8.32
CA LYS A 226 0.32 11.40 8.47
C LYS A 226 0.86 10.92 9.83
N LYS A 227 -0.03 10.59 10.79
CA LYS A 227 0.28 10.16 12.17
C LYS A 227 -0.60 8.96 12.57
N GLY A 228 -0.16 8.18 13.56
CA GLY A 228 -0.90 7.03 14.09
C GLY A 228 -0.31 5.68 13.65
N ASN A 229 -1.17 4.67 13.52
CA ASN A 229 -0.76 3.27 13.31
C ASN A 229 -1.10 2.66 11.94
N SER A 230 -1.68 3.46 11.05
CA SER A 230 -2.21 3.00 9.76
C SER A 230 -2.13 4.10 8.71
N TRP A 231 -1.96 3.70 7.47
CA TRP A 231 -2.12 4.59 6.32
C TRP A 231 -3.60 4.69 5.95
N ALA A 232 -4.08 5.89 5.62
CA ALA A 232 -5.39 6.12 5.05
C ALA A 232 -5.44 7.43 4.25
N ILE A 233 -6.37 7.52 3.31
CA ILE A 233 -6.69 8.72 2.54
C ILE A 233 -8.22 8.81 2.33
N CYS A 234 -8.75 10.02 2.29
CA CYS A 234 -10.17 10.27 2.06
C CYS A 234 -10.45 10.65 0.61
N ALA A 235 -11.46 10.04 -0.01
CA ALA A 235 -11.97 10.37 -1.33
C ALA A 235 -13.42 10.86 -1.22
N SER A 236 -13.67 12.09 -1.68
CA SER A 236 -15.00 12.70 -1.69
C SER A 236 -15.77 12.44 -2.98
N THR A 237 -15.10 11.97 -4.03
CA THR A 237 -15.71 11.63 -5.33
C THR A 237 -15.29 10.24 -5.79
N PHE A 238 -16.02 9.68 -6.76
CA PHE A 238 -15.68 8.39 -7.36
C PHE A 238 -14.37 8.48 -8.16
N GLU A 239 -14.12 9.60 -8.83
CA GLU A 239 -12.91 9.88 -9.59
C GLU A 239 -11.69 9.92 -8.68
N GLN A 240 -11.80 10.56 -7.51
CA GLN A 240 -10.75 10.56 -6.48
C GLN A 240 -10.46 9.13 -6.02
N ALA A 241 -11.49 8.36 -5.67
CA ALA A 241 -11.30 6.99 -5.20
C ALA A 241 -10.63 6.09 -6.24
N LYS A 242 -11.07 6.15 -7.51
CA LYS A 242 -10.45 5.40 -8.62
C LYS A 242 -8.98 5.77 -8.79
N TYR A 243 -8.68 7.06 -8.79
CA TYR A 243 -7.30 7.54 -8.94
C TYR A 243 -6.43 7.13 -7.75
N TYR A 244 -6.91 7.31 -6.51
CA TYR A 244 -6.15 6.95 -5.30
C TYR A 244 -5.90 5.45 -5.22
N LEU A 245 -6.89 4.62 -5.53
CA LEU A 245 -6.72 3.16 -5.57
C LEU A 245 -5.75 2.72 -6.66
N LYS A 246 -5.87 3.29 -7.86
CA LYS A 246 -4.95 2.98 -8.97
C LYS A 246 -3.51 3.31 -8.58
N THR A 247 -3.26 4.50 -8.05
CA THR A 247 -1.91 4.94 -7.65
C THR A 247 -1.41 4.19 -6.43
N HIS A 248 -2.28 3.86 -5.47
CA HIS A 248 -1.91 3.05 -4.31
C HIS A 248 -1.50 1.63 -4.75
N ASN A 249 -2.26 0.98 -5.62
CA ASN A 249 -1.95 -0.37 -6.14
C ASN A 249 -0.71 -0.40 -7.05
N LEU A 250 -0.38 0.73 -7.69
CA LEU A 250 0.88 0.89 -8.41
C LEU A 250 2.07 0.86 -7.45
N LEU A 251 1.95 1.53 -6.31
CA LEU A 251 3.01 1.62 -5.30
C LEU A 251 3.10 0.35 -4.45
N ILE A 252 1.96 -0.22 -4.06
CA ILE A 252 1.80 -1.33 -3.12
C ILE A 252 1.19 -2.53 -3.85
N ARG A 253 2.03 -3.53 -4.14
CA ARG A 253 1.68 -4.70 -4.97
C ARG A 253 0.81 -5.70 -4.23
N ASP A 254 0.90 -5.74 -2.91
CA ASP A 254 0.08 -6.59 -2.03
C ASP A 254 -1.01 -5.80 -1.31
N SER A 255 -1.49 -4.71 -1.93
CA SER A 255 -2.52 -3.83 -1.35
C SER A 255 -3.80 -4.60 -1.01
N LYS A 256 -4.33 -4.35 0.19
CA LYS A 256 -5.57 -4.91 0.73
C LYS A 256 -6.29 -3.85 1.57
N PRO A 257 -6.86 -2.82 0.94
CA PRO A 257 -7.51 -1.72 1.64
C PRO A 257 -8.84 -2.13 2.25
N GLU A 258 -9.10 -1.63 3.45
CA GLU A 258 -10.43 -1.56 4.06
C GLU A 258 -11.12 -0.27 3.65
N PHE A 259 -12.43 -0.35 3.40
CA PHE A 259 -13.26 0.73 2.92
C PHE A 259 -14.31 1.12 3.96
N THR A 260 -14.29 2.38 4.37
CA THR A 260 -15.31 2.95 5.27
C THR A 260 -15.99 4.14 4.64
N ILE A 261 -17.32 4.15 4.58
CA ILE A 261 -18.07 5.34 4.17
C ILE A 261 -18.43 6.18 5.39
N SER A 262 -18.01 7.44 5.40
CA SER A 262 -18.47 8.44 6.37
C SER A 262 -19.53 9.33 5.71
N TYR A 263 -20.71 9.38 6.32
CA TYR A 263 -21.86 10.09 5.76
C TYR A 263 -22.68 10.80 6.85
N THR A 264 -23.20 11.98 6.52
CA THR A 264 -24.11 12.74 7.38
C THR A 264 -25.53 12.60 6.83
N ASN A 265 -26.41 11.99 7.61
CA ASN A 265 -27.80 11.74 7.26
C ASN A 265 -28.67 12.98 7.49
N ILE A 266 -28.77 13.80 6.44
CA ILE A 266 -29.54 15.05 6.46
C ILE A 266 -31.04 14.84 6.18
N TYR A 267 -31.42 13.71 5.59
CA TYR A 267 -32.80 13.39 5.22
C TYR A 267 -33.46 12.39 6.17
N ASN A 268 -32.78 12.02 7.27
CA ASN A 268 -33.24 11.05 8.25
C ASN A 268 -33.69 9.70 7.62
N ILE A 269 -33.03 9.28 6.54
CA ILE A 269 -33.27 7.97 5.91
C ILE A 269 -32.94 6.86 6.92
N GLU A 270 -33.73 5.78 6.89
CA GLU A 270 -33.50 4.58 7.72
C GLU A 270 -32.08 4.05 7.49
N GLN A 271 -31.38 3.65 8.56
CA GLN A 271 -29.93 3.39 8.46
C GLN A 271 -29.62 2.15 7.60
N GLY A 272 -30.44 1.11 7.65
CA GLY A 272 -30.29 -0.09 6.83
C GLY A 272 -30.40 0.24 5.35
N GLU A 273 -31.47 0.94 4.97
CA GLU A 273 -31.68 1.42 3.60
C GLU A 273 -30.53 2.30 3.11
N LEU A 274 -30.11 3.28 3.91
CA LEU A 274 -29.04 4.20 3.55
C LEU A 274 -27.69 3.47 3.34
N LYS A 275 -27.36 2.49 4.19
CA LYS A 275 -26.15 1.67 4.02
C LYS A 275 -26.21 0.88 2.71
N ARG A 276 -27.38 0.31 2.37
CA ARG A 276 -27.59 -0.43 1.13
C ARG A 276 -27.37 0.46 -0.10
N ILE A 277 -28.02 1.63 -0.15
CA ILE A 277 -27.88 2.59 -1.26
C ILE A 277 -26.42 3.01 -1.44
N LEU A 278 -25.74 3.36 -0.34
CA LEU A 278 -24.34 3.76 -0.37
C LEU A 278 -23.42 2.59 -0.80
N ALA A 279 -23.67 1.37 -0.33
CA ALA A 279 -22.91 0.20 -0.77
C ALA A 279 -23.05 -0.03 -2.29
N GLU A 280 -24.29 -0.03 -2.78
CA GLU A 280 -24.61 -0.30 -4.18
C GLU A 280 -23.97 0.73 -5.11
N ILE A 281 -24.05 2.03 -4.78
CA ILE A 281 -23.51 3.06 -5.65
C ILE A 281 -21.98 3.04 -5.70
N TRP A 282 -21.30 2.81 -4.57
CA TRP A 282 -19.84 2.72 -4.55
C TRP A 282 -19.34 1.43 -5.22
N GLN A 283 -20.04 0.32 -5.07
CA GLN A 283 -19.75 -0.91 -5.80
C GLN A 283 -19.93 -0.72 -7.30
N LYS A 284 -21.02 -0.07 -7.73
CA LYS A 284 -21.29 0.20 -9.15
C LYS A 284 -20.24 1.14 -9.75
N GLU A 285 -19.95 2.25 -9.09
CA GLU A 285 -19.13 3.31 -9.65
C GLU A 285 -17.64 3.01 -9.55
N VAL A 286 -17.17 2.40 -8.47
CA VAL A 286 -15.73 2.20 -8.19
C VAL A 286 -15.32 0.73 -8.17
N GLY A 287 -16.26 -0.20 -8.00
CA GLY A 287 -15.96 -1.64 -7.96
C GLY A 287 -15.50 -2.14 -6.58
N ILE A 288 -15.85 -1.43 -5.50
CA ILE A 288 -15.39 -1.75 -4.14
C ILE A 288 -16.52 -2.23 -3.23
N LYS A 289 -16.20 -3.21 -2.38
CA LYS A 289 -17.06 -3.64 -1.28
C LYS A 289 -16.80 -2.78 -0.05
N ILE A 290 -17.84 -2.24 0.55
CA ILE A 290 -17.74 -1.39 1.75
C ILE A 290 -17.76 -2.25 3.00
N ASP A 291 -16.73 -2.14 3.84
CA ASP A 291 -16.61 -2.92 5.08
C ASP A 291 -17.40 -2.28 6.23
N LYS A 292 -17.35 -0.95 6.33
CA LYS A 292 -17.87 -0.20 7.49
C LYS A 292 -18.59 1.07 7.07
N PHE A 293 -19.60 1.44 7.85
CA PHE A 293 -20.37 2.68 7.66
C PHE A 293 -20.34 3.51 8.94
N ARG A 294 -19.98 4.79 8.80
CA ARG A 294 -20.07 5.79 9.86
C ARG A 294 -21.13 6.82 9.49
N ILE A 295 -22.37 6.56 9.90
CA ILE A 295 -23.51 7.44 9.66
C ILE A 295 -23.70 8.37 10.87
N ARG A 296 -23.70 9.69 10.64
CA ARG A 296 -23.94 10.70 11.66
C ARG A 296 -25.27 11.40 11.42
N LYS A 297 -25.98 11.78 12.50
CA LYS A 297 -27.13 12.70 12.40
C LYS A 297 -26.62 14.12 12.19
N SER A 298 -27.29 14.91 11.35
CA SER A 298 -26.90 16.30 11.14
C SER A 298 -27.26 17.16 12.35
N THR A 299 -26.32 17.95 12.86
CA THR A 299 -26.59 19.01 13.85
C THR A 299 -26.91 20.36 13.20
N GLY A 300 -26.89 20.47 11.86
CA GLY A 300 -27.21 21.69 11.11
C GLY A 300 -27.48 21.45 9.61
N LYS A 301 -28.21 22.39 8.97
CA LYS A 301 -28.79 22.27 7.63
C LYS A 301 -27.96 22.92 6.51
N SER A 302 -26.66 22.67 6.40
CA SER A 302 -25.91 23.15 5.21
C SER A 302 -25.98 22.13 4.06
N ILE A 303 -27.16 22.01 3.45
CA ILE A 303 -27.44 21.10 2.32
C ILE A 303 -26.49 21.37 1.13
N SER A 304 -26.11 22.64 0.91
CA SER A 304 -25.23 23.04 -0.21
C SER A 304 -23.82 22.43 -0.15
N LYS A 305 -23.31 22.16 1.06
CA LYS A 305 -21.98 21.55 1.31
C LYS A 305 -22.03 20.03 1.48
N TRP A 306 -23.22 19.44 1.44
CA TRP A 306 -23.40 18.01 1.66
C TRP A 306 -22.92 17.18 0.45
N ASN A 307 -22.26 16.06 0.75
CA ASN A 307 -21.85 15.08 -0.23
C ASN A 307 -22.87 13.93 -0.25
N LYS A 308 -23.62 13.83 -1.34
CA LYS A 308 -24.71 12.86 -1.49
C LYS A 308 -24.27 11.40 -1.45
N TYR A 309 -23.00 11.13 -1.69
CA TYR A 309 -22.46 9.76 -1.71
C TYR A 309 -21.59 9.46 -0.48
N GLY A 310 -21.44 10.43 0.43
CA GLY A 310 -20.51 10.35 1.54
C GLY A 310 -19.05 10.40 1.09
N THR A 311 -18.15 10.45 2.07
CA THR A 311 -16.70 10.41 1.84
C THR A 311 -16.22 8.99 2.11
N LEU A 312 -15.54 8.40 1.13
CA LEU A 312 -14.87 7.12 1.28
C LEU A 312 -13.53 7.32 1.99
N VAL A 313 -13.32 6.58 3.08
CA VAL A 313 -12.02 6.45 3.73
C VAL A 313 -11.42 5.13 3.26
N ILE A 314 -10.30 5.22 2.56
CA ILE A 314 -9.49 4.07 2.10
C ILE A 314 -8.38 3.88 3.13
N ARG A 315 -8.26 2.71 3.75
CA ARG A 315 -7.32 2.48 4.85
C ARG A 315 -6.59 1.15 4.72
N GLU A 316 -5.32 1.12 5.09
CA GLU A 316 -4.59 -0.12 5.34
C GLU A 316 -3.93 -0.13 6.72
N HIS A 317 -4.20 -1.20 7.47
CA HIS A 317 -3.74 -1.39 8.85
C HIS A 317 -2.28 -1.91 8.91
N ARG A 318 -1.37 -1.17 8.27
CA ARG A 318 0.07 -1.47 8.23
C ARG A 318 0.88 -0.21 8.55
N GLN A 319 1.56 -0.19 9.70
CA GLN A 319 2.50 0.90 10.04
C GLN A 319 3.59 1.08 8.98
N THR A 320 4.06 -0.01 8.39
CA THR A 320 5.05 -0.01 7.30
C THR A 320 4.61 0.87 6.13
N LEU A 321 3.31 0.88 5.80
CA LEU A 321 2.77 1.75 4.75
C LEU A 321 2.73 3.22 5.17
N LEU A 322 2.30 3.51 6.39
CA LEU A 322 2.30 4.89 6.91
C LEU A 322 3.72 5.49 6.86
N ASP A 323 4.70 4.72 7.31
CA ASP A 323 6.10 5.10 7.29
C ASP A 323 6.64 5.31 5.86
N LEU A 324 6.26 4.42 4.93
CA LEU A 324 6.61 4.52 3.51
C LEU A 324 6.06 5.82 2.90
N TYR A 325 4.76 6.08 3.06
CA TYR A 325 4.11 7.26 2.52
C TYR A 325 4.68 8.55 3.11
N ASN A 326 4.97 8.56 4.42
CA ASN A 326 5.62 9.69 5.07
C ASN A 326 7.06 9.90 4.57
N PHE A 327 7.79 8.83 4.27
CA PHE A 327 9.12 8.91 3.65
C PHE A 327 9.03 9.52 2.25
N LEU A 328 8.13 9.01 1.39
CA LEU A 328 7.91 9.52 0.03
C LEU A 328 7.49 10.99 0.04
N LEU A 329 6.59 11.36 0.95
CA LEU A 329 6.13 12.73 1.11
C LEU A 329 7.28 13.69 1.49
N LYS A 330 8.08 13.32 2.49
CA LYS A 330 9.25 14.11 2.92
C LYS A 330 10.30 14.21 1.80
N GLY A 331 10.56 13.11 1.11
CA GLY A 331 11.50 13.08 0.00
C GLY A 331 11.05 13.95 -1.17
N LEU A 332 9.76 13.91 -1.53
CA LEU A 332 9.19 14.78 -2.57
C LEU A 332 9.32 16.26 -2.21
N ILE A 333 8.93 16.63 -0.99
CA ILE A 333 9.04 18.02 -0.52
C ILE A 333 10.50 18.47 -0.57
N LYS A 334 11.44 17.64 -0.08
CA LYS A 334 12.87 17.95 -0.15
C LYS A 334 13.33 18.15 -1.59
N GLU A 335 12.95 17.27 -2.51
CA GLU A 335 13.32 17.38 -3.93
C GLU A 335 12.78 18.66 -4.57
N ILE A 336 11.51 19.00 -4.33
CA ILE A 336 10.91 20.24 -4.80
C ILE A 336 11.73 21.44 -4.32
N LEU A 337 12.02 21.52 -3.02
CA LEU A 337 12.67 22.69 -2.43
C LEU A 337 14.16 22.78 -2.77
N SER A 338 14.91 21.67 -2.70
CA SER A 338 16.36 21.69 -2.93
C SER A 338 16.71 21.89 -4.41
N GLN A 339 15.92 21.32 -5.32
CA GLN A 339 16.14 21.46 -6.76
C GLN A 339 15.36 22.63 -7.37
N ARG A 340 14.53 23.32 -6.57
CA ARG A 340 13.56 24.32 -7.03
C ARG A 340 12.70 23.80 -8.19
N ASN A 341 12.26 22.54 -8.09
CA ASN A 341 11.56 21.86 -9.19
C ASN A 341 10.11 22.37 -9.32
N LYS A 342 9.92 23.37 -10.19
CA LYS A 342 8.64 24.03 -10.42
C LYS A 342 7.53 23.08 -10.88
N LYS A 343 7.85 22.07 -11.72
CA LYS A 343 6.85 21.13 -12.24
C LYS A 343 6.27 20.29 -11.11
N LEU A 344 7.14 19.67 -10.31
CA LEU A 344 6.73 18.89 -9.14
C LEU A 344 5.99 19.75 -8.10
N ALA A 345 6.43 21.00 -7.89
CA ALA A 345 5.76 21.94 -7.00
C ALA A 345 4.30 22.20 -7.43
N ILE A 346 4.08 22.43 -8.74
CA ILE A 346 2.74 22.64 -9.30
C ILE A 346 1.89 21.36 -9.16
N ASP A 347 2.44 20.19 -9.50
CA ASP A 347 1.72 18.91 -9.39
C ASP A 347 1.30 18.64 -7.94
N PHE A 348 2.22 18.81 -6.99
CA PHE A 348 1.96 18.63 -5.57
C PHE A 348 0.94 19.64 -5.05
N LEU A 349 1.07 20.93 -5.38
CA LEU A 349 0.11 21.96 -4.97
C LEU A 349 -1.29 21.71 -5.54
N CYS A 350 -1.41 21.28 -6.80
CA CYS A 350 -2.70 20.91 -7.39
C CYS A 350 -3.31 19.69 -6.68
N GLY A 351 -2.49 18.72 -6.25
CA GLY A 351 -2.91 17.61 -5.40
C GLY A 351 -3.48 18.08 -4.05
N ILE A 352 -2.84 19.05 -3.41
CA ILE A 352 -3.34 19.64 -2.16
C ILE A 352 -4.68 20.34 -2.38
N MET A 353 -4.81 21.09 -3.48
CA MET A 353 -6.09 21.71 -3.85
C MET A 353 -7.18 20.65 -4.07
N GLU A 354 -6.84 19.52 -4.70
CA GLU A 354 -7.77 18.41 -4.93
C GLU A 354 -8.35 17.87 -3.61
N GLY A 355 -7.50 17.71 -2.59
CA GLY A 355 -7.93 17.25 -1.26
C GLY A 355 -8.71 18.31 -0.49
N ASP A 356 -8.02 19.37 -0.07
CA ASP A 356 -8.55 20.38 0.88
C ASP A 356 -8.90 21.74 0.25
N GLY A 357 -8.63 21.93 -1.04
CA GLY A 357 -8.92 23.17 -1.74
C GLY A 357 -10.41 23.46 -1.82
N CYS A 358 -10.80 24.69 -1.48
CA CYS A 358 -12.17 25.16 -1.59
C CYS A 358 -12.23 26.47 -2.39
N ALA A 359 -13.07 26.52 -3.42
CA ALA A 359 -13.56 27.78 -3.95
C ALA A 359 -14.65 28.27 -2.99
N SER A 360 -14.35 29.24 -2.12
CA SER A 360 -15.24 29.65 -1.01
C SER A 360 -16.02 30.95 -1.23
N ALA A 361 -15.49 31.93 -1.95
CA ALA A 361 -16.19 33.20 -2.17
C ALA A 361 -17.21 33.16 -3.30
N THR A 362 -18.40 33.69 -3.04
CA THR A 362 -19.51 33.83 -4.01
C THR A 362 -19.16 34.77 -5.17
N GLU A 363 -18.34 35.81 -4.91
CA GLU A 363 -18.07 36.88 -5.87
C GLU A 363 -16.61 36.94 -6.37
N ARG A 364 -15.73 36.09 -5.83
CA ARG A 364 -14.29 36.13 -6.15
C ARG A 364 -13.79 34.72 -6.43
N GLY A 365 -13.27 34.48 -7.64
CA GLY A 365 -12.73 33.18 -8.08
C GLY A 365 -11.39 32.82 -7.42
N HIS A 366 -11.34 32.69 -6.09
CA HIS A 366 -10.14 32.29 -5.37
C HIS A 366 -10.26 30.87 -4.80
N ILE A 367 -9.12 30.27 -4.50
CA ILE A 367 -9.01 28.98 -3.83
C ILE A 367 -8.43 29.21 -2.43
N MET A 368 -9.05 28.59 -1.43
CA MET A 368 -8.55 28.57 -0.05
C MET A 368 -8.21 27.14 0.34
N ILE A 369 -7.07 26.96 1.00
CA ILE A 369 -6.65 25.72 1.63
C ILE A 369 -6.55 25.99 3.12
N PHE A 370 -7.20 25.18 3.95
CA PHE A 370 -7.12 25.30 5.41
C PHE A 370 -6.19 24.22 5.96
N THR A 371 -5.29 24.60 6.85
CA THR A 371 -4.35 23.65 7.46
C THR A 371 -3.88 24.12 8.84
N ASN A 372 -2.93 23.39 9.44
CA ASN A 372 -2.30 23.69 10.72
C ASN A 372 -0.98 24.48 10.53
N LYS A 373 -0.36 24.86 11.66
CA LYS A 373 0.88 25.67 11.66
C LYS A 373 2.08 24.98 10.99
N ASP A 374 2.22 23.67 11.14
CA ASP A 374 3.39 22.95 10.61
C ASP A 374 3.30 22.81 9.09
N GLU A 375 2.08 22.56 8.60
CA GLU A 375 1.81 22.35 7.19
C GLU A 375 1.73 23.65 6.40
N ILE A 376 1.28 24.76 7.00
CA ILE A 376 1.22 26.03 6.27
C ILE A 376 2.61 26.47 5.81
N CYS A 377 3.65 26.34 6.63
CA CYS A 377 5.03 26.69 6.22
C CYS A 377 5.47 25.90 4.99
N VAL A 378 5.19 24.59 4.95
CA VAL A 378 5.48 23.75 3.78
C VAL A 378 4.71 24.24 2.55
N LEU A 379 3.43 24.58 2.70
CA LEU A 379 2.63 25.10 1.59
C LEU A 379 3.16 26.44 1.05
N GLU A 380 3.65 27.32 1.92
CA GLU A 380 4.25 28.59 1.52
C GLU A 380 5.51 28.37 0.68
N ASP A 381 6.43 27.51 1.14
CA ASP A 381 7.68 27.20 0.44
C ASP A 381 7.45 26.53 -0.92
N ILE A 382 6.50 25.58 -0.97
CA ILE A 382 6.09 24.93 -2.22
C ILE A 382 5.45 25.95 -3.17
N SER A 383 4.57 26.82 -2.67
CA SER A 383 3.90 27.83 -3.50
C SER A 383 4.91 28.84 -4.07
N ASN A 384 5.90 29.25 -3.27
CA ASN A 384 7.03 30.07 -3.70
C ASN A 384 7.84 29.37 -4.80
N THR A 385 8.14 28.08 -4.64
CA THR A 385 8.84 27.28 -5.67
C THR A 385 8.01 27.13 -6.95
N ALA A 386 6.70 26.96 -6.82
CA ALA A 386 5.74 26.96 -7.93
C ALA A 386 5.61 28.33 -8.61
N GLN A 387 6.13 29.40 -7.98
CA GLN A 387 5.97 30.81 -8.36
C GLN A 387 4.51 31.27 -8.40
N ILE A 388 3.68 30.64 -7.55
CA ILE A 388 2.27 30.97 -7.39
C ILE A 388 2.13 31.89 -6.18
N LYS A 389 1.68 33.13 -6.41
CA LYS A 389 1.46 34.09 -5.32
C LYS A 389 0.27 33.69 -4.46
N PHE A 390 0.40 33.86 -3.15
CA PHE A 390 -0.65 33.53 -2.20
C PHE A 390 -0.72 34.58 -1.09
N LYS A 391 -1.80 34.51 -0.30
CA LYS A 391 -1.93 35.23 0.96
C LYS A 391 -2.23 34.22 2.06
N THR A 392 -1.44 34.24 3.12
CA THR A 392 -1.68 33.43 4.32
C THR A 392 -2.45 34.24 5.35
N SER A 393 -3.33 33.61 6.12
CA SER A 393 -4.03 34.24 7.24
C SER A 393 -4.18 33.25 8.40
N LYS A 394 -4.03 33.75 9.63
CA LYS A 394 -4.26 32.96 10.84
C LYS A 394 -5.73 33.08 11.22
N GLU A 395 -6.45 31.97 11.24
CA GLU A 395 -7.87 31.91 11.56
C GLU A 395 -8.09 31.64 13.06
N ASP A 396 -7.20 30.87 13.70
CA ASP A 396 -7.25 30.50 15.12
C ASP A 396 -5.86 30.07 15.63
N ARG A 397 -5.71 29.63 16.89
CA ARG A 397 -4.45 29.19 17.52
C ARG A 397 -3.66 28.19 16.68
N ASN A 398 -4.32 27.21 16.07
CA ASN A 398 -3.69 26.19 15.22
C ASN A 398 -4.39 26.01 13.86
N LYS A 399 -5.05 27.07 13.37
CA LYS A 399 -5.78 27.03 12.10
C LYS A 399 -5.31 28.18 11.21
N TYR A 400 -4.83 27.83 10.04
CA TYR A 400 -4.28 28.74 9.05
C TYR A 400 -5.01 28.53 7.72
N SER A 401 -5.07 29.58 6.92
CA SER A 401 -5.59 29.54 5.56
C SER A 401 -4.54 30.07 4.58
N LEU A 402 -4.36 29.37 3.46
CA LEU A 402 -3.61 29.84 2.30
C LEU A 402 -4.61 30.16 1.19
N ARG A 403 -4.56 31.39 0.67
CA ARG A 403 -5.46 31.88 -0.38
C ARG A 403 -4.70 32.18 -1.66
N ILE A 404 -5.13 31.57 -2.76
CA ILE A 404 -4.65 31.89 -4.12
C ILE A 404 -5.75 32.65 -4.84
N GLY A 405 -5.47 33.90 -5.20
CA GLY A 405 -6.45 34.83 -5.79
C GLY A 405 -6.77 34.52 -7.26
N ALA A 406 -7.92 35.00 -7.72
CA ALA A 406 -8.38 34.80 -9.10
C ALA A 406 -7.36 35.25 -10.16
N LEU A 407 -6.77 36.44 -9.99
CA LEU A 407 -5.77 36.97 -10.92
C LEU A 407 -4.53 36.08 -10.97
N GLU A 408 -4.14 35.49 -9.85
CA GLU A 408 -3.03 34.56 -9.81
C GLU A 408 -3.35 33.25 -10.53
N ILE A 409 -4.56 32.75 -10.36
CA ILE A 409 -5.06 31.58 -11.08
C ILE A 409 -5.06 31.87 -12.58
N LEU A 410 -5.53 33.04 -13.01
CA LEU A 410 -5.51 33.47 -14.42
C LEU A 410 -4.09 33.56 -14.97
N ARG A 411 -3.15 34.14 -14.21
CA ARG A 411 -1.74 34.25 -14.59
C ARG A 411 -1.10 32.89 -14.86
N ASN A 412 -1.45 31.87 -14.07
CA ASN A 412 -0.92 30.52 -14.18
C ASN A 412 -1.87 29.54 -14.87
N PHE A 413 -2.96 30.03 -15.47
CA PHE A 413 -4.05 29.19 -15.97
C PHE A 413 -3.60 28.12 -16.97
N PRO A 414 -2.68 28.39 -17.92
CA PRO A 414 -2.18 27.35 -18.83
C PRO A 414 -1.53 26.16 -18.13
N LEU A 415 -0.94 26.36 -16.95
CA LEU A 415 -0.29 25.32 -16.15
C LEU A 415 -1.27 24.58 -15.23
N LEU A 416 -2.34 25.27 -14.80
CA LEU A 416 -3.28 24.77 -13.79
C LEU A 416 -4.52 24.08 -14.40
N LYS A 417 -4.99 24.52 -15.57
CA LYS A 417 -6.32 24.15 -16.11
C LYS A 417 -6.61 22.65 -16.20
N ASP A 418 -5.59 21.84 -16.49
CA ASP A 418 -5.71 20.39 -16.67
C ASP A 418 -5.48 19.60 -15.37
N LYS A 419 -5.08 20.29 -14.29
CA LYS A 419 -4.71 19.68 -12.99
C LYS A 419 -5.64 20.09 -11.86
N ILE A 420 -6.20 21.30 -11.93
CA ILE A 420 -6.97 21.88 -10.84
C ILE A 420 -8.36 21.26 -10.75
N PHE A 421 -8.68 20.69 -9.59
CA PHE A 421 -9.95 20.00 -9.31
C PHE A 421 -10.31 18.96 -10.39
N VAL A 422 -9.30 18.29 -10.96
CA VAL A 422 -9.49 17.34 -12.06
C VAL A 422 -10.29 16.11 -11.61
N LEU A 423 -10.26 15.77 -10.32
CA LEU A 423 -11.03 14.66 -9.75
C LEU A 423 -12.26 15.16 -8.96
N TYR A 424 -12.52 16.48 -8.91
CA TYR A 424 -13.64 17.07 -8.18
C TYR A 424 -14.47 18.01 -9.06
N PRO A 425 -15.34 17.47 -9.95
CA PRO A 425 -16.08 18.26 -10.93
C PRO A 425 -16.90 19.40 -10.34
N LYS A 426 -17.54 19.19 -9.17
CA LYS A 426 -18.33 20.24 -8.48
C LYS A 426 -17.46 21.43 -8.07
N ARG A 427 -16.26 21.20 -7.54
CA ARG A 427 -15.32 22.27 -7.15
C ARG A 427 -14.74 22.95 -8.39
N LYS A 428 -14.41 22.18 -9.43
CA LYS A 428 -13.96 22.71 -10.73
C LYS A 428 -15.01 23.66 -11.31
N ARG A 429 -16.26 23.21 -11.44
CA ARG A 429 -17.36 24.05 -11.94
C ARG A 429 -17.51 25.33 -11.11
N ALA A 430 -17.58 25.22 -9.79
CA ALA A 430 -17.73 26.38 -8.91
C ALA A 430 -16.57 27.38 -9.06
N LEU A 431 -15.32 26.92 -9.20
CA LEU A 431 -14.18 27.79 -9.45
C LEU A 431 -14.37 28.56 -10.76
N PHE A 432 -14.77 27.87 -11.83
CA PHE A 432 -14.90 28.47 -13.16
C PHE A 432 -16.09 29.43 -13.26
N GLU A 433 -17.22 29.14 -12.61
CA GLU A 433 -18.35 30.06 -12.48
C GLU A 433 -17.90 31.39 -11.85
N ARG A 434 -17.04 31.29 -10.82
CA ARG A 434 -16.52 32.46 -10.11
C ARG A 434 -15.39 33.16 -10.83
N LEU A 435 -14.64 32.46 -11.67
CA LEU A 435 -13.66 33.08 -12.56
C LEU A 435 -14.36 33.86 -13.67
N LYS A 436 -15.46 33.35 -14.24
CA LYS A 436 -16.23 34.03 -15.30
C LYS A 436 -16.66 35.45 -14.91
N ILE A 437 -16.98 35.67 -13.64
CA ILE A 437 -17.43 36.99 -13.14
C ILE A 437 -16.28 37.96 -12.80
N VAL A 438 -15.01 37.51 -12.83
CA VAL A 438 -13.85 38.37 -12.53
C VAL A 438 -13.63 39.35 -13.67
N GLY A 439 -13.48 40.65 -13.36
CA GLY A 439 -13.35 41.70 -14.38
C GLY A 439 -12.23 41.47 -15.40
N ALA A 440 -11.09 40.91 -14.97
CA ALA A 440 -10.01 40.53 -15.89
C ALA A 440 -10.44 39.44 -16.88
N THR A 441 -11.19 38.44 -16.40
CA THR A 441 -11.75 37.38 -17.25
C THR A 441 -12.78 37.93 -18.21
N LYS A 442 -13.75 38.71 -17.73
CA LYS A 442 -14.78 39.36 -18.57
C LYS A 442 -14.15 40.16 -19.71
N PHE A 443 -13.10 40.93 -19.43
CA PHE A 443 -12.38 41.65 -20.48
C PHE A 443 -11.71 40.72 -21.49
N LEU A 444 -11.01 39.69 -21.02
CA LEU A 444 -10.30 38.74 -21.90
C LEU A 444 -11.24 37.96 -22.82
N ILE A 445 -12.50 37.79 -22.43
CA ILE A 445 -13.52 37.06 -23.21
C ILE A 445 -14.48 37.99 -23.97
N GLY A 446 -14.32 39.31 -23.86
CA GLY A 446 -15.11 40.30 -24.60
C GLY A 446 -16.44 40.71 -23.96
N ASP A 447 -16.69 40.35 -22.71
CA ASP A 447 -17.99 40.54 -22.04
C ASP A 447 -18.13 41.90 -21.31
N HIS A 448 -17.04 42.63 -21.05
CA HIS A 448 -17.10 43.89 -20.28
C HIS A 448 -15.83 44.75 -20.37
N GLU A 449 -16.01 46.08 -20.19
CA GLU A 449 -14.94 47.07 -19.99
C GLU A 449 -14.26 46.96 -18.61
N PRO A 450 -12.94 46.74 -18.50
CA PRO A 450 -12.29 46.53 -17.22
C PRO A 450 -12.11 47.86 -16.45
N THR A 451 -12.17 47.78 -15.12
CA THR A 451 -11.82 48.91 -14.25
C THR A 451 -10.35 49.30 -14.41
N SER A 452 -9.99 50.54 -14.07
CA SER A 452 -8.64 51.10 -14.28
C SER A 452 -7.51 50.25 -13.67
N TRP A 453 -7.73 49.66 -12.49
CA TRP A 453 -6.73 48.81 -11.86
C TRP A 453 -6.59 47.43 -12.53
N VAL A 454 -7.69 46.86 -13.05
CA VAL A 454 -7.68 45.60 -13.83
C VAL A 454 -6.95 45.82 -15.15
N LYS A 455 -7.20 46.97 -15.79
CA LYS A 455 -6.49 47.49 -16.96
C LYS A 455 -4.97 47.47 -16.73
N THR A 456 -4.49 48.04 -15.63
CA THR A 456 -3.06 48.01 -15.26
C THR A 456 -2.53 46.59 -15.04
N TRP A 457 -3.28 45.73 -14.35
CA TRP A 457 -2.86 44.35 -14.13
C TRP A 457 -2.73 43.56 -15.45
N LEU A 458 -3.67 43.71 -16.38
CA LEU A 458 -3.66 43.06 -17.69
C LEU A 458 -2.44 43.49 -18.52
N LYS A 459 -2.08 44.78 -18.48
CA LYS A 459 -0.86 45.32 -19.11
C LYS A 459 0.40 44.70 -18.51
N ASN A 460 0.53 44.72 -17.19
CA ASN A 460 1.70 44.19 -16.48
C ASN A 460 1.93 42.68 -16.70
N ASN A 461 0.91 41.95 -17.18
CA ASN A 461 1.01 40.54 -17.51
C ASN A 461 1.02 40.27 -19.02
N ASP A 462 1.13 41.31 -19.86
CA ASP A 462 1.16 41.23 -21.32
C ASP A 462 -0.10 40.58 -21.91
N PHE A 463 -1.25 40.76 -21.26
CA PHE A 463 -2.55 40.35 -21.79
C PHE A 463 -3.26 41.48 -22.55
N ALA A 464 -2.88 42.72 -22.28
CA ALA A 464 -3.34 43.92 -22.99
C ALA A 464 -2.14 44.82 -23.31
N ALA A 465 -2.17 45.48 -24.47
CA ALA A 465 -1.17 46.46 -24.89
C ALA A 465 -1.37 47.82 -24.19
N GLU A 466 -0.48 48.80 -24.46
CA GLU A 466 -0.56 50.14 -23.86
C GLU A 466 -1.89 50.87 -24.16
N ASN A 467 -2.47 50.61 -25.32
CA ASN A 467 -3.79 51.13 -25.72
C ASN A 467 -4.96 50.25 -25.25
N TYR A 468 -4.71 49.28 -24.37
CA TYR A 468 -5.67 48.29 -23.88
C TYR A 468 -6.28 47.40 -24.96
N LYS A 469 -5.67 47.27 -26.15
CA LYS A 469 -6.03 46.19 -27.08
C LYS A 469 -5.51 44.85 -26.55
N ILE A 470 -6.32 43.80 -26.65
CA ILE A 470 -5.93 42.44 -26.23
C ILE A 470 -4.73 41.98 -27.07
N THR A 471 -3.68 41.48 -26.42
CA THR A 471 -2.49 40.95 -27.11
C THR A 471 -2.74 39.54 -27.64
N LYS A 472 -1.85 39.01 -28.48
CA LYS A 472 -1.91 37.59 -28.89
C LYS A 472 -1.95 36.63 -27.69
N LYS A 473 -1.22 36.96 -26.62
CA LYS A 473 -1.18 36.19 -25.37
C LYS A 473 -2.51 36.29 -24.62
N GLY A 474 -3.09 37.48 -24.52
CA GLY A 474 -4.40 37.71 -23.92
C GLY A 474 -5.51 36.96 -24.67
N LEU A 475 -5.51 37.02 -26.01
CA LEU A 475 -6.48 36.34 -26.86
C LEU A 475 -6.39 34.82 -26.71
N LYS A 476 -5.16 34.27 -26.68
CA LYS A 476 -4.94 32.84 -26.41
C LYS A 476 -5.49 32.43 -25.05
N LEU A 477 -5.25 33.22 -24.00
CA LEU A 477 -5.78 32.95 -22.67
C LEU A 477 -7.31 33.02 -22.65
N GLY A 478 -7.91 34.05 -23.25
CA GLY A 478 -9.36 34.23 -23.37
C GLY A 478 -10.04 33.04 -24.05
N ASN A 479 -9.51 32.59 -25.19
CA ASN A 479 -10.01 31.43 -25.92
C ASN A 479 -9.95 30.13 -25.10
N VAL A 480 -8.84 29.92 -24.36
CA VAL A 480 -8.69 28.73 -23.50
C VAL A 480 -9.65 28.81 -22.31
N LEU A 481 -9.84 30.00 -21.70
CA LEU A 481 -10.80 30.21 -20.62
C LEU A 481 -12.23 29.92 -21.09
N LEU A 482 -12.65 30.49 -22.22
CA LEU A 482 -13.98 30.24 -22.82
C LEU A 482 -14.20 28.75 -23.06
N LYS A 483 -13.22 28.06 -23.66
CA LYS A 483 -13.31 26.61 -23.91
C LYS A 483 -13.52 25.83 -22.62
N GLU A 484 -12.77 26.13 -21.56
CA GLU A 484 -12.87 25.40 -20.30
C GLU A 484 -14.14 25.77 -19.50
N ILE A 485 -14.61 27.02 -19.56
CA ILE A 485 -15.90 27.46 -18.99
C ILE A 485 -17.06 26.72 -19.66
N ASN A 486 -17.03 26.62 -21.00
CA ASN A 486 -18.06 25.91 -21.76
C ASN A 486 -18.08 24.40 -21.44
N LYS A 487 -16.89 23.78 -21.28
CA LYS A 487 -16.77 22.35 -20.91
C LYS A 487 -17.44 22.01 -19.58
N VAL A 488 -17.43 22.92 -18.61
CA VAL A 488 -18.05 22.68 -17.29
C VAL A 488 -19.55 23.04 -17.27
N GLY A 489 -20.13 23.35 -18.43
CA GLY A 489 -21.57 23.57 -18.61
C GLY A 489 -22.07 24.91 -18.07
N ILE A 490 -21.22 25.92 -18.01
CA ILE A 490 -21.60 27.28 -17.58
C ILE A 490 -22.08 28.03 -18.82
N LYS A 491 -23.39 28.29 -18.88
CA LYS A 491 -23.98 29.18 -19.91
C LYS A 491 -23.64 30.63 -19.62
#